data_AF-A0A1F2R713-F1
#
_entry.id   AF-A0A1F2R713-F1
#
_cell.length_a   1.000
_cell.length_b   1.000
_cell.length_c   1.000
_cell.angle_alpha   90.00
_cell.angle_beta   90.00
_cell.angle_gamma   90.00
#
_symmetry.space_group_name_H-M   'P 1'
#
loop_
_entity.id
_entity.type
_entity.pdbx_description
1 polymer ?
#
loop_
_entity_poly.entity_id
_entity_poly.type
_entity_poly.pdbx_seq_one_letter_code
_entity_poly.pdbx_strand_id
1 'polypeptide(L)'
;MGTVVSTEAVLTEATHLLAGVAGGRASCVEFFLAGGAVLVPSSTASLRRARALLEKYADLPMDFADATLVALAEELDTTQVFTTDRTDFSVYRLADRRPFQILPEEL
;
A
#
# COMPACT_ATOMS: atom_id res chain seq x y z
N MET A 1 12.37 -15.89 3.98
CA MET A 1 11.50 -14.96 3.24
C MET A 1 10.82 -14.07 4.26
N GLY A 2 10.85 -12.75 4.06
CA GLY A 2 10.16 -11.81 4.95
C GLY A 2 8.64 -11.91 4.81
N THR A 3 7.91 -11.41 5.80
CA THR A 3 6.44 -11.33 5.75
C THR A 3 6.01 -10.19 4.83
N VAL A 4 5.08 -10.47 3.91
CA VAL A 4 4.39 -9.42 3.13
C VAL A 4 3.21 -8.91 3.94
N VAL A 5 3.09 -7.59 4.06
CA VAL A 5 2.01 -6.92 4.80
C VAL A 5 1.28 -5.95 3.90
N SER A 6 0.02 -5.68 4.21
CA SER A 6 -0.81 -4.70 3.50
C SER A 6 -1.89 -4.15 4.43
N THR A 7 -2.80 -3.32 3.91
CA THR A 7 -3.89 -2.69 4.68
C THR A 7 -5.25 -3.08 4.10
N GLU A 8 -6.32 -2.93 4.88
CA GLU A 8 -7.68 -3.16 4.39
C GLU A 8 -8.08 -2.20 3.26
N ALA A 9 -7.46 -1.01 3.19
CA ALA A 9 -7.67 -0.05 2.10
C ALA A 9 -7.18 -0.62 0.76
N VAL A 10 -5.98 -1.21 0.74
CA VAL A 10 -5.45 -1.90 -0.44
C VAL A 10 -6.30 -3.11 -0.83
N LEU A 11 -6.75 -3.92 0.14
CA LEU A 11 -7.67 -5.03 -0.17
C LEU A 11 -8.98 -4.52 -0.79
N THR A 12 -9.53 -3.43 -0.24
CA THR A 12 -10.76 -2.81 -0.77
C THR A 12 -10.57 -2.33 -2.19
N GLU A 13 -9.47 -1.65 -2.48
CA GLU A 13 -9.16 -1.16 -3.81
C GLU A 13 -8.86 -2.29 -4.80
N ALA A 14 -8.04 -3.26 -4.42
CA ALA A 14 -7.72 -4.41 -5.26
C ALA A 14 -8.97 -5.19 -5.67
N THR A 15 -9.90 -5.41 -4.73
CA THR A 15 -11.20 -6.03 -5.03
C THR A 15 -12.10 -5.13 -5.90
N HIS A 16 -12.00 -3.81 -5.79
CA HIS A 16 -12.66 -2.88 -6.70
C HIS A 16 -12.09 -2.96 -8.13
N LEU A 17 -10.77 -2.94 -8.28
CA LEU A 17 -10.08 -3.03 -9.58
C LEU A 17 -10.34 -4.37 -10.28
N LEU A 18 -10.40 -5.46 -9.51
CA LEU A 18 -10.68 -6.80 -10.03
C LEU A 18 -12.17 -7.08 -10.28
N ALA A 19 -13.03 -6.05 -10.18
CA ALA A 19 -14.47 -6.17 -10.40
C ALA A 19 -14.87 -6.72 -11.76
N GLY A 20 -14.09 -6.40 -12.80
CA GLY A 20 -14.34 -6.83 -14.19
C GLY A 20 -13.73 -8.18 -14.56
N VAL A 21 -12.94 -8.78 -13.67
CA VAL A 21 -12.30 -10.09 -13.90
C VAL A 21 -13.17 -11.19 -13.32
N ALA A 22 -13.50 -12.21 -14.12
CA ALA A 22 -14.29 -13.35 -13.66
C ALA A 22 -13.62 -14.03 -12.46
N GLY A 23 -14.29 -14.03 -11.31
CA GLY A 23 -13.76 -14.54 -10.04
C GLY A 23 -12.71 -13.64 -9.36
N GLY A 24 -12.33 -12.51 -9.94
CA GLY A 24 -11.21 -11.68 -9.48
C GLY A 24 -11.33 -11.20 -8.03
N ARG A 25 -12.52 -10.75 -7.62
CA ARG A 25 -12.79 -10.36 -6.22
C ARG A 25 -12.55 -11.50 -5.23
N ALA A 26 -13.08 -12.68 -5.54
CA ALA A 26 -12.94 -13.85 -4.67
C ALA A 26 -11.48 -14.30 -4.61
N SER A 27 -10.81 -14.44 -5.76
CA SER A 27 -9.39 -14.79 -5.84
C SER A 27 -8.49 -13.79 -5.08
N CYS A 28 -8.81 -12.51 -5.12
CA CYS A 28 -8.10 -11.49 -4.35
C CYS A 28 -8.22 -11.74 -2.84
N VAL A 29 -9.43 -11.99 -2.32
CA VAL A 29 -9.63 -12.29 -0.90
C VAL A 29 -8.94 -13.60 -0.52
N GLU A 30 -9.07 -14.64 -1.35
CA GLU A 30 -8.41 -15.94 -1.14
C GLU A 30 -6.88 -15.81 -1.08
N PHE A 31 -6.26 -14.91 -1.84
CA PHE A 31 -4.82 -14.64 -1.75
C PHE A 31 -4.40 -14.21 -0.33
N PHE A 32 -5.17 -13.32 0.32
CA PHE A 32 -4.90 -12.92 1.71
C PHE A 32 -5.18 -14.05 2.69
N LEU A 33 -6.28 -14.79 2.51
CA LEU A 33 -6.62 -15.94 3.38
C LEU A 33 -5.57 -17.05 3.31
N ALA A 34 -4.97 -17.26 2.14
CA ALA A 34 -3.88 -18.21 1.92
C ALA A 34 -2.51 -17.72 2.44
N GLY A 35 -2.45 -16.52 3.03
CA GLY A 35 -1.21 -15.95 3.60
C GLY A 35 -0.29 -15.28 2.57
N GLY A 36 -0.81 -14.92 1.39
CA GLY A 36 -0.06 -14.15 0.40
C GLY A 36 0.37 -12.76 0.89
N ALA A 37 -0.44 -12.16 1.76
CA ALA A 37 -0.10 -10.98 2.56
C ALA A 37 -0.89 -10.96 3.87
N VAL A 38 -0.33 -10.35 4.92
CA VAL A 38 -0.99 -10.14 6.21
C VAL A 38 -1.61 -8.75 6.25
N LEU A 39 -2.90 -8.66 6.58
CA LEU A 39 -3.57 -7.39 6.80
C LEU A 39 -3.16 -6.79 8.15
N VAL A 40 -2.71 -5.55 8.13
CA VAL A 40 -2.39 -4.77 9.32
C VAL A 40 -3.46 -3.68 9.49
N PRO A 41 -4.31 -3.77 10.52
CA PRO A 41 -5.34 -2.78 10.77
C PRO A 41 -4.76 -1.40 11.03
N SER A 42 -5.41 -0.37 10.51
CA SER A 42 -4.99 1.01 10.76
C SER A 42 -5.21 1.42 12.22
N SER A 43 -4.19 2.02 12.82
CA SER A 43 -4.28 2.67 14.12
C SER A 43 -4.78 4.11 13.96
N THR A 44 -5.22 4.76 15.03
CA THR A 44 -5.54 6.20 14.95
C THR A 44 -4.31 7.04 14.58
N ALA A 45 -3.10 6.59 14.93
CA ALA A 45 -1.86 7.26 14.54
C ALA A 45 -1.61 7.11 13.03
N SER A 46 -1.76 5.89 12.48
CA SER A 46 -1.60 5.66 11.04
C SER A 46 -2.63 6.43 10.22
N LEU A 47 -3.88 6.55 10.70
CA LEU A 47 -4.92 7.35 10.01
C LEU A 47 -4.61 8.84 10.02
N ARG A 48 -4.12 9.39 11.15
CA ARG A 48 -3.65 10.79 11.18
C ARG A 48 -2.48 11.00 10.23
N ARG A 49 -1.59 10.01 10.12
CA ARG A 49 -0.45 10.05 9.22
C ARG A 49 -0.89 10.00 7.76
N ALA A 50 -1.78 9.09 7.39
CA ALA A 50 -2.39 9.00 6.06
C ALA A 50 -3.05 10.32 5.65
N ARG A 51 -3.82 10.96 6.54
CA ARG A 51 -4.40 12.29 6.28
C ARG A 51 -3.32 13.33 5.95
N ALA A 52 -2.24 13.38 6.72
CA ALA A 52 -1.14 14.33 6.46
C ALA A 52 -0.40 14.03 5.15
N LEU A 53 -0.32 12.76 4.74
CA LEU A 53 0.26 12.35 3.47
C LEU A 53 -0.62 12.77 2.28
N LEU A 54 -1.94 12.58 2.38
CA LEU A 54 -2.92 13.08 1.40
C LEU A 54 -2.80 14.60 1.20
N GLU A 55 -2.67 15.37 2.30
CA GLU A 55 -2.44 16.82 2.23
C GLU A 55 -1.09 17.16 1.58
N LYS A 56 -0.02 16.43 1.95
CA LYS A 56 1.34 16.65 1.44
C LYS A 56 1.46 16.39 -0.06
N TYR A 57 0.79 15.36 -0.57
CA TYR A 57 0.84 14.95 -1.97
C TYR A 57 -0.37 15.44 -2.76
N ALA A 58 -1.09 16.48 -2.33
CA ALA A 58 -2.29 16.94 -3.04
C ALA A 58 -2.05 17.34 -4.52
N ASP A 59 -0.82 17.72 -4.89
CA ASP A 59 -0.41 18.05 -6.26
C ASP A 59 -0.16 16.83 -7.16
N LEU A 60 0.03 15.64 -6.57
CA LEU A 60 0.10 14.32 -7.22
C LEU A 60 -0.93 13.44 -6.51
N PRO A 61 -2.20 13.40 -6.96
CA PRO A 61 -3.35 13.03 -6.13
C PRO A 61 -3.24 11.60 -5.58
N MET A 62 -2.54 11.47 -4.46
CA MET A 62 -2.31 10.24 -3.72
C MET A 62 -3.65 9.69 -3.28
N ASP A 63 -3.87 8.40 -3.52
CA ASP A 63 -5.06 7.73 -3.00
C ASP A 63 -4.90 7.37 -1.52
N PHE A 64 -6.01 6.99 -0.88
CA PHE A 64 -5.99 6.61 0.52
C PHE A 64 -5.25 5.29 0.78
N ALA A 65 -5.26 4.35 -0.18
CA ALA A 65 -4.59 3.05 -0.02
C ALA A 65 -3.07 3.25 0.02
N ASP A 66 -2.51 4.01 -0.91
CA ASP A 66 -1.11 4.47 -0.96
C ASP A 66 -0.72 5.20 0.32
N ALA A 67 -1.55 6.14 0.78
CA ALA A 67 -1.29 6.85 2.03
C ALA A 67 -1.20 5.89 3.22
N THR A 68 -2.03 4.84 3.27
CA THR A 68 -1.96 3.82 4.32
C THR A 68 -0.73 2.91 4.19
N LEU A 69 -0.27 2.62 2.96
CA LEU A 69 0.96 1.86 2.72
C LEU A 69 2.20 2.66 3.15
N VAL A 70 2.27 3.95 2.83
CA VAL A 70 3.37 4.81 3.27
C VAL A 70 3.38 4.95 4.80
N ALA A 71 2.22 5.12 5.42
CA ALA A 71 2.12 5.17 6.88
C ALA A 71 2.57 3.84 7.53
N LEU A 72 2.14 2.70 6.99
CA LEU A 72 2.56 1.38 7.48
C LEU A 72 4.06 1.15 7.31
N ALA A 73 4.63 1.57 6.18
CA ALA A 73 6.07 1.48 5.92
C ALA A 73 6.89 2.31 6.93
N GLU A 74 6.39 3.48 7.31
CA GLU A 74 6.99 4.29 8.38
C GLU A 74 6.89 3.61 9.76
N GLU A 75 5.75 3.01 10.10
CA GLU A 75 5.57 2.27 11.37
C GLU A 75 6.51 1.04 11.47
N LEU A 76 6.79 0.40 10.34
CA LEU A 76 7.65 -0.78 10.25
C LEU A 76 9.12 -0.47 9.96
N ASP A 77 9.48 0.81 9.83
CA ASP A 77 10.82 1.27 9.45
C ASP A 77 11.40 0.55 8.21
N THR A 78 10.57 0.42 7.16
CA THR A 78 10.95 -0.25 5.91
C THR A 78 10.80 0.67 4.72
N THR A 79 11.75 0.58 3.79
CA THR A 79 11.68 1.26 2.49
C THR A 79 11.22 0.33 1.37
N GLN A 80 10.95 -0.96 1.63
CA GLN A 80 10.53 -1.88 0.57
C GLN A 80 9.04 -1.77 0.31
N VAL A 81 8.66 -1.64 -0.96
CA VAL A 81 7.26 -1.69 -1.40
C VAL A 81 7.13 -2.58 -2.63
N PHE A 82 6.13 -3.44 -2.63
CA PHE A 82 5.75 -4.21 -3.81
C PHE A 82 4.59 -3.50 -4.50
N THR A 83 4.81 -2.96 -5.69
CA THR A 83 3.78 -2.21 -6.43
C THR A 83 4.00 -2.24 -7.92
N THR A 84 2.91 -2.23 -8.68
CA THR A 84 2.94 -1.95 -10.12
C THR A 84 2.94 -0.47 -10.42
N ASP A 85 2.49 0.37 -9.48
CA ASP A 85 2.58 1.82 -9.61
C ASP A 85 3.97 2.33 -9.20
N ARG A 86 4.88 2.26 -10.17
CA ARG A 86 6.24 2.74 -9.97
C ARG A 86 6.35 4.26 -10.02
N THR A 87 5.42 4.94 -10.69
CA THR A 87 5.49 6.39 -10.90
C THR A 87 5.31 7.10 -9.57
N ASP A 88 4.23 6.77 -8.86
CA ASP A 88 3.85 7.49 -7.66
C ASP A 88 4.76 7.13 -6.48
N PHE A 89 5.06 5.84 -6.29
CA PHE A 89 6.01 5.40 -5.27
C PHE A 89 7.45 5.86 -5.51
N SER A 90 7.83 6.26 -6.73
CA SER A 90 9.13 6.90 -6.98
C SER A 90 9.20 8.34 -6.45
N VAL A 91 8.05 8.98 -6.19
CA VAL A 91 7.92 10.33 -5.65
C VAL A 91 7.67 10.30 -4.13
N TYR A 92 6.95 9.30 -3.65
CA TYR A 92 6.66 9.16 -2.22
C TYR A 92 7.93 8.94 -1.38
N ARG A 93 7.92 9.47 -0.15
CA ARG A 93 9.04 9.44 0.78
C ARG A 93 8.54 9.14 2.18
N LEU A 94 9.29 8.34 2.93
CA LEU A 94 9.10 8.18 4.37
C LEU A 94 9.31 9.51 5.10
N ALA A 95 8.92 9.57 6.38
CA ALA A 95 9.03 10.75 7.22
C ALA A 95 10.45 11.35 7.28
N ASP A 96 11.47 10.49 7.26
CA ASP A 96 12.89 10.87 7.24
C ASP A 96 13.47 11.11 5.83
N ARG A 97 12.59 11.18 4.82
CA ARG A 97 12.90 11.46 3.41
C ARG A 97 13.59 10.32 2.66
N ARG A 98 13.70 9.12 3.23
CA ARG A 98 14.16 7.95 2.47
C ARG A 98 13.19 7.63 1.31
N PRO A 99 13.71 7.31 0.10
CA PRO A 99 12.90 6.80 -1.00
C PRO A 99 12.52 5.34 -0.78
N PHE A 100 11.45 4.91 -1.46
CA PHE A 100 11.11 3.49 -1.53
C PHE A 100 12.06 2.72 -2.47
N GLN A 101 12.40 1.49 -2.07
CA GLN A 101 12.88 0.44 -2.94
C GLN A 101 11.67 -0.30 -3.51
N ILE A 102 11.42 -0.11 -4.80
CA ILE A 102 10.24 -0.64 -5.49
C ILE A 102 10.54 -2.06 -6.01
N LEU A 103 9.65 -3.00 -5.68
CA LEU A 103 9.73 -4.40 -6.05
C LEU A 103 8.51 -4.81 -6.90
N PRO A 104 8.66 -5.80 -7.81
CA PRO A 104 9.94 -6.38 -8.26
C PRO A 104 10.79 -5.33 -9.01
N GLU A 105 12.09 -5.55 -9.21
CA GLU A 105 12.95 -4.57 -9.91
C GLU A 105 12.50 -4.35 -11.36
N GLU A 106 11.91 -5.38 -11.99
CA GLU A 106 11.37 -5.41 -13.34
C GLU A 106 10.01 -6.13 -13.32
N LEU A 107 9.03 -5.64 -14.08
CA LEU A 107 7.72 -6.27 -14.29
C LEU A 107 7.71 -7.10 -15.58
#